data_AF-A0ABD5QMZ2-F1
#
_entry.id   AF-A0ABD5QMZ2-F1
#
_cell.length_a   1.000
_cell.length_b   1.000
_cell.length_c   1.000
_cell.angle_alpha   90.00
_cell.angle_beta   90.00
_cell.angle_gamma   90.00
#
_symmetry.space_group_name_H-M   'P 1'
#
loop_
_entity.id
_entity.type
_entity.pdbx_description
1 polymer ?
#
loop_
_entity_poly.entity_id
_entity_poly.type
_entity_poly.pdbx_seq_one_letter_code
_entity_poly.pdbx_strand_id
1 'polypeptide(L)'
;MSDARDFVDADAVGKTVADPMVAVYRHDVHKLRNRRHGSGADEYHGVPVNEAVPRGADGDAALLSRPSGEPEQTVANHSSPYRLSLLTGESATEPGRIEAAADGGFRSLVVSDDASRLHATWLTSDVAAAFNESVYYPYTSLKYHVLLAAALLSEYRAGHSFDELFLTVRPGEATAADAGVEAALESGVVSPHRTVLWSPLVTLAVTSDPGDRPAARLGPEPARSFADGWSRLSDQPFDTDGSRALMVLDSQLRRLRSWSTALQYIEEFVAWRGMPDAGAADVNRGWP
;
A
#
# COMPACT_ATOMS: atom_id res chain seq x y z
N MET A 1 24.73 -39.56 -17.13
CA MET A 1 24.03 -39.44 -15.83
C MET A 1 23.51 -38.03 -15.75
N SER A 2 22.24 -37.88 -16.11
CA SER A 2 21.49 -36.63 -16.12
C SER A 2 21.19 -36.20 -14.70
N ASP A 3 21.34 -34.92 -14.42
CA ASP A 3 20.51 -34.28 -13.39
C ASP A 3 20.13 -32.89 -13.90
N ALA A 4 19.26 -32.91 -14.92
CA ALA A 4 18.47 -31.76 -15.27
C ALA A 4 17.47 -31.58 -14.13
N ARG A 5 17.78 -30.69 -13.20
CA ARG A 5 16.77 -30.14 -12.29
C ARG A 5 15.86 -29.30 -13.16
N ASP A 6 14.76 -29.93 -13.58
CA ASP A 6 13.59 -29.25 -14.10
C ASP A 6 13.25 -28.12 -13.12
N PHE A 7 13.54 -26.89 -13.53
CA PHE A 7 12.89 -25.72 -12.98
C PHE A 7 11.42 -25.89 -13.31
N VAL A 8 10.66 -26.37 -12.34
CA VAL A 8 9.21 -26.39 -12.41
C VAL A 8 8.79 -24.96 -12.63
N ASP A 9 8.23 -24.73 -13.83
CA ASP A 9 7.68 -23.46 -14.26
C ASP A 9 6.62 -23.00 -13.25
N ALA A 10 7.00 -22.10 -12.35
CA ALA A 10 6.14 -21.55 -11.33
C ALA A 10 5.06 -20.61 -11.91
N ASP A 11 5.01 -20.43 -13.25
CA ASP A 11 4.00 -19.66 -13.96
C ASP A 11 2.63 -20.38 -14.10
N ALA A 12 2.43 -21.52 -13.44
CA ALA A 12 1.16 -22.28 -13.52
C ALA A 12 0.01 -21.73 -12.65
N VAL A 13 0.15 -20.55 -12.03
CA VAL A 13 -0.98 -19.82 -11.43
C VAL A 13 -1.49 -18.80 -12.44
N GLY A 14 -2.40 -19.27 -13.31
CA GLY A 14 -3.30 -18.47 -14.15
C GLY A 14 -2.62 -17.49 -15.12
N LYS A 15 -2.58 -17.83 -16.42
CA LYS A 15 -2.28 -16.83 -17.46
C LYS A 15 -3.27 -15.66 -17.32
N THR A 16 -2.74 -14.47 -17.08
CA THR A 16 -3.53 -13.24 -17.12
C THR A 16 -3.80 -12.86 -18.58
N VAL A 17 -4.98 -12.32 -18.86
CA VAL A 17 -5.39 -11.69 -20.11
C VAL A 17 -4.66 -10.36 -20.27
N ALA A 18 -4.56 -9.56 -19.20
CA ALA A 18 -3.75 -8.34 -19.19
C ALA A 18 -2.25 -8.64 -18.97
N ASP A 19 -1.36 -7.70 -19.29
CA ASP A 19 0.04 -7.78 -18.82
C ASP A 19 0.05 -7.92 -17.29
N PRO A 20 0.90 -8.78 -16.69
CA PRO A 20 0.85 -9.00 -15.24
C PRO A 20 1.03 -7.74 -14.38
N MET A 21 1.80 -6.73 -14.84
CA MET A 21 1.92 -5.45 -14.13
C MET A 21 0.66 -4.60 -14.24
N VAL A 22 -0.18 -4.80 -15.25
CA VAL A 22 -1.51 -4.20 -15.33
C VAL A 22 -2.50 -4.98 -14.46
N ALA A 23 -2.46 -6.32 -14.53
CA ALA A 23 -3.34 -7.21 -13.79
C ALA A 23 -3.24 -7.02 -12.27
N VAL A 24 -2.03 -6.78 -11.74
CA VAL A 24 -1.83 -6.56 -10.29
C VAL A 24 -2.58 -5.33 -9.76
N TYR A 25 -2.75 -4.26 -10.55
CA TYR A 25 -3.55 -3.10 -10.13
C TYR A 25 -5.05 -3.33 -10.24
N ARG A 26 -5.47 -4.43 -10.87
CA ARG A 26 -6.87 -4.78 -11.14
C ARG A 26 -7.36 -6.00 -10.33
N HIS A 27 -6.46 -6.71 -9.64
CA HIS A 27 -6.74 -8.02 -9.03
C HIS A 27 -7.76 -7.98 -7.87
N ASP A 28 -7.89 -6.84 -7.20
CA ASP A 28 -8.70 -6.72 -5.98
C ASP A 28 -9.89 -5.76 -6.12
N VAL A 29 -10.26 -5.41 -7.35
CA VAL A 29 -11.36 -4.48 -7.65
C VAL A 29 -12.70 -4.95 -7.08
N HIS A 30 -12.91 -6.25 -6.88
CA HIS A 30 -14.11 -6.79 -6.24
C HIS A 30 -14.30 -6.27 -4.80
N LYS A 31 -13.23 -5.90 -4.08
CA LYS A 31 -13.29 -5.31 -2.73
C LYS A 31 -13.88 -3.90 -2.74
N LEU A 32 -13.53 -3.08 -3.74
CA LEU A 32 -14.13 -1.76 -3.97
C LEU A 32 -15.64 -1.85 -4.26
N ARG A 33 -16.07 -2.98 -4.83
CA ARG A 33 -17.46 -3.23 -5.23
C ARG A 33 -18.31 -3.88 -4.14
N ASN A 34 -17.75 -4.06 -2.94
CA ASN A 34 -18.38 -4.79 -1.84
C ASN A 34 -18.87 -6.19 -2.25
N ARG A 35 -18.11 -6.88 -3.11
CA ARG A 35 -18.40 -8.24 -3.58
C ARG A 35 -17.43 -9.23 -2.95
N ARG A 36 -17.86 -10.47 -2.72
CA ARG A 36 -16.98 -11.54 -2.23
C ARG A 36 -16.06 -12.05 -3.35
N HIS A 37 -14.86 -12.52 -3.00
CA HIS A 37 -13.99 -13.27 -3.92
C HIS A 37 -14.79 -14.39 -4.61
N GLY A 38 -14.62 -14.53 -5.93
CA GLY A 38 -15.32 -15.55 -6.74
C GLY A 38 -16.70 -15.14 -7.29
N SER A 39 -17.15 -13.90 -7.04
CA SER A 39 -18.44 -13.37 -7.56
C SER A 39 -18.29 -12.23 -8.59
N GLY A 40 -17.06 -11.98 -9.05
CA GLY A 40 -16.77 -10.94 -10.01
C GLY A 40 -17.28 -11.31 -11.40
N ALA A 41 -17.90 -10.37 -12.10
CA ALA A 41 -17.76 -10.38 -13.55
C ALA A 41 -16.26 -10.24 -13.83
N ASP A 42 -15.72 -11.06 -14.73
CA ASP A 42 -14.33 -11.01 -15.17
C ASP A 42 -13.97 -9.65 -15.80
N GLU A 43 -14.94 -8.73 -15.91
CA GLU A 43 -14.81 -7.40 -16.46
C GLU A 43 -15.49 -6.30 -15.60
N TYR A 44 -14.93 -5.09 -15.67
CA TYR A 44 -15.50 -3.86 -15.14
C TYR A 44 -15.32 -2.74 -16.17
N HIS A 45 -16.43 -2.18 -16.68
CA HIS A 45 -16.43 -1.27 -17.84
C HIS A 45 -15.66 -1.80 -19.07
N GLY A 46 -15.77 -3.11 -19.35
CA GLY A 46 -15.08 -3.77 -20.46
C GLY A 46 -13.58 -4.00 -20.23
N VAL A 47 -13.10 -3.77 -19.00
CA VAL A 47 -11.71 -4.01 -18.60
C VAL A 47 -11.63 -5.30 -17.79
N PRO A 48 -10.74 -6.25 -18.13
CA PRO A 48 -10.50 -7.43 -17.31
C PRO A 48 -10.05 -7.07 -15.89
N VAL A 49 -10.69 -7.65 -14.87
CA VAL A 49 -10.40 -7.37 -13.46
C VAL A 49 -10.47 -8.64 -12.61
N ASN A 50 -9.84 -8.61 -11.44
CA ASN A 50 -9.78 -9.74 -10.49
C ASN A 50 -9.05 -10.99 -11.00
N GLU A 51 -8.12 -10.79 -11.93
CA GLU A 51 -7.20 -11.83 -12.38
C GLU A 51 -6.19 -12.16 -11.27
N ALA A 52 -5.71 -13.41 -11.24
CA ALA A 52 -4.71 -13.82 -10.28
C ALA A 52 -3.39 -13.05 -10.48
N VAL A 53 -2.73 -12.68 -9.38
CA VAL A 53 -1.40 -12.06 -9.43
C VAL A 53 -0.34 -13.17 -9.47
N PRO A 54 0.53 -13.22 -10.50
CA PRO A 54 1.55 -14.26 -10.60
C PRO A 54 2.61 -14.21 -9.51
N ARG A 55 3.44 -15.27 -9.44
CA ARG A 55 4.64 -15.36 -8.59
C ARG A 55 4.39 -15.22 -7.08
N GLY A 56 3.16 -15.48 -6.64
CA GLY A 56 2.78 -15.41 -5.22
C GLY A 56 2.74 -13.99 -4.64
N ALA A 57 2.92 -12.95 -5.46
CA ALA A 57 3.11 -11.58 -4.98
C ALA A 57 1.91 -11.03 -4.17
N ASP A 58 0.68 -11.40 -4.53
CA ASP A 58 -0.52 -11.05 -3.74
C ASP A 58 -0.54 -11.75 -2.36
N GLY A 59 -0.19 -13.04 -2.32
CA GLY A 59 -0.09 -13.79 -1.07
C GLY A 59 0.99 -13.23 -0.13
N ASP A 60 2.16 -12.91 -0.68
CA ASP A 60 3.25 -12.31 0.07
C ASP A 60 2.88 -10.90 0.58
N ALA A 61 2.23 -10.08 -0.26
CA ALA A 61 1.74 -8.77 0.16
C ALA A 61 0.71 -8.86 1.29
N ALA A 62 -0.18 -9.85 1.24
CA ALA A 62 -1.11 -10.13 2.33
C ALA A 62 -0.38 -10.48 3.64
N LEU A 63 0.68 -11.30 3.59
CA LEU A 63 1.48 -11.66 4.77
C LEU A 63 2.22 -10.48 5.41
N LEU A 64 2.50 -9.41 4.65
CA LEU A 64 3.01 -8.15 5.20
C LEU A 64 1.97 -7.43 6.08
N SER A 65 0.68 -7.62 5.82
CA SER A 65 -0.38 -6.82 6.45
C SER A 65 -1.22 -7.60 7.46
N ARG A 66 -1.39 -8.91 7.26
CA ARG A 66 -2.25 -9.79 8.07
C ARG A 66 -1.61 -11.16 8.38
N PRO A 67 -1.97 -11.79 9.52
CA PRO A 67 -1.49 -13.13 9.86
C PRO A 67 -1.77 -14.15 8.76
N SER A 68 -0.92 -15.17 8.68
CA SER A 68 -1.24 -16.40 7.96
C SER A 68 -2.37 -17.17 8.64
N GLY A 69 -3.18 -17.88 7.87
CA GLY A 69 -4.24 -18.75 8.37
C GLY A 69 -5.64 -18.13 8.30
N GLU A 70 -6.60 -18.78 8.95
CA GLU A 70 -7.98 -18.31 9.00
C GLU A 70 -8.08 -16.95 9.70
N PRO A 71 -8.71 -15.95 9.07
CA PRO A 71 -8.74 -14.61 9.63
C PRO A 71 -9.64 -14.54 10.86
N GLU A 72 -9.07 -14.06 11.97
CA GLU A 72 -9.82 -13.71 13.17
C GLU A 72 -10.24 -12.23 13.12
N GLN A 73 -11.51 -11.95 13.41
CA GLN A 73 -12.03 -10.59 13.40
C GLN A 73 -11.37 -9.76 14.51
N THR A 74 -10.61 -8.74 14.13
CA THR A 74 -9.86 -7.91 15.10
C THR A 74 -10.70 -6.82 15.77
N VAL A 75 -11.86 -6.46 15.19
CA VAL A 75 -12.81 -5.50 15.76
C VAL A 75 -14.21 -6.10 15.70
N ALA A 76 -14.81 -6.33 16.87
CA ALA A 76 -16.14 -6.91 16.99
C ALA A 76 -17.18 -6.09 16.21
N ASN A 77 -18.07 -6.76 15.50
CA ASN A 77 -19.17 -6.18 14.72
C ASN A 77 -18.76 -5.25 13.56
N HIS A 78 -17.47 -5.13 13.24
CA HIS A 78 -17.05 -4.43 12.02
C HIS A 78 -17.27 -5.32 10.80
N SER A 79 -18.26 -4.97 9.97
CA SER A 79 -18.60 -5.68 8.72
C SER A 79 -18.53 -4.79 7.48
N SER A 80 -18.07 -3.54 7.66
CA SER A 80 -17.94 -2.55 6.59
C SER A 80 -16.71 -2.84 5.71
N PRO A 81 -16.78 -2.62 4.39
CA PRO A 81 -15.60 -2.63 3.52
C PRO A 81 -14.74 -1.36 3.68
N TYR A 82 -15.26 -0.34 4.36
CA TYR A 82 -14.48 0.86 4.68
C TYR A 82 -13.50 0.58 5.81
N ARG A 83 -12.33 1.21 5.72
CA ARG A 83 -11.27 1.13 6.72
C ARG A 83 -11.62 1.96 7.95
N LEU A 84 -11.13 1.56 9.12
CA LEU A 84 -11.03 2.40 10.31
C LEU A 84 -9.69 3.14 10.32
N SER A 85 -9.74 4.44 10.56
CA SER A 85 -8.56 5.26 10.83
C SER A 85 -7.89 4.80 12.11
N LEU A 86 -6.58 4.58 12.09
CA LEU A 86 -5.83 4.36 13.33
C LEU A 86 -5.62 5.67 14.09
N LEU A 87 -5.62 6.81 13.37
CA LEU A 87 -5.40 8.13 13.96
C LEU A 87 -6.66 8.64 14.70
N THR A 88 -7.85 8.45 14.14
CA THR A 88 -9.10 8.96 14.72
C THR A 88 -10.01 7.88 15.30
N GLY A 89 -9.82 6.61 14.91
CA GLY A 89 -10.74 5.52 15.23
C GLY A 89 -12.01 5.50 14.39
N GLU A 90 -12.23 6.51 13.54
CA GLU A 90 -13.43 6.65 12.73
C GLU A 90 -13.34 5.85 11.42
N SER A 91 -14.49 5.46 10.89
CA SER A 91 -14.58 4.88 9.55
C SER A 91 -14.18 5.92 8.51
N ALA A 92 -13.40 5.51 7.51
CA ALA A 92 -12.98 6.32 6.37
C ALA A 92 -14.13 6.58 5.37
N THR A 93 -15.31 6.88 5.91
CA THR A 93 -16.58 7.14 5.22
C THR A 93 -16.79 8.63 4.97
N GLU A 94 -15.72 9.39 4.75
CA GLU A 94 -15.86 10.80 4.40
C GLU A 94 -16.78 10.94 3.18
N PRO A 95 -17.81 11.80 3.22
CA PRO A 95 -18.81 11.92 2.17
C PRO A 95 -18.18 12.09 0.77
N GLY A 96 -17.10 12.85 0.64
CA GLY A 96 -16.39 13.04 -0.63
C GLY A 96 -15.76 11.77 -1.20
N ARG A 97 -15.27 10.85 -0.35
CA ARG A 97 -14.72 9.55 -0.78
C ARG A 97 -15.82 8.56 -1.17
N ILE A 98 -16.97 8.64 -0.50
CA ILE A 98 -18.17 7.86 -0.84
C ILE A 98 -18.77 8.34 -2.16
N GLU A 99 -18.88 9.66 -2.36
CA GLU A 99 -19.31 10.26 -3.63
C GLU A 99 -18.35 9.92 -4.76
N ALA A 100 -17.03 9.98 -4.51
CA ALA A 100 -16.01 9.54 -5.46
C ALA A 100 -16.00 8.02 -5.72
N ALA A 101 -16.73 7.22 -4.93
CA ALA A 101 -16.94 5.79 -5.20
C ALA A 101 -18.28 5.50 -5.90
N ALA A 102 -19.22 6.45 -5.92
CA ALA A 102 -20.51 6.33 -6.61
C ALA A 102 -20.33 6.41 -8.15
N ASP A 103 -21.29 5.85 -8.89
CA ASP A 103 -21.42 5.93 -10.37
C ASP A 103 -20.17 5.61 -11.21
N GLY A 104 -19.34 4.68 -10.72
CA GLY A 104 -18.15 4.21 -11.44
C GLY A 104 -16.88 4.99 -11.12
N GLY A 105 -16.83 5.65 -9.96
CA GLY A 105 -15.70 6.48 -9.55
C GLY A 105 -14.36 5.75 -9.31
N PHE A 106 -14.34 4.41 -9.33
CA PHE A 106 -13.09 3.63 -9.40
C PHE A 106 -12.68 3.23 -10.83
N ARG A 107 -13.35 3.71 -11.88
CA ARG A 107 -12.98 3.46 -13.28
C ARG A 107 -11.55 3.93 -13.59
N SER A 108 -11.15 5.08 -13.04
CA SER A 108 -9.78 5.61 -13.22
C SER A 108 -8.71 4.63 -12.72
N LEU A 109 -9.00 3.88 -11.65
CA LEU A 109 -8.08 2.90 -11.06
C LEU A 109 -7.84 1.66 -11.93
N VAL A 110 -8.64 1.45 -12.99
CA VAL A 110 -8.53 0.25 -13.83
C VAL A 110 -8.36 0.54 -15.31
N VAL A 111 -8.81 1.69 -15.82
CA VAL A 111 -9.04 1.89 -17.27
C VAL A 111 -7.76 2.01 -18.10
N SER A 112 -6.64 2.39 -17.49
CA SER A 112 -5.38 2.52 -18.22
C SER A 112 -4.73 1.15 -18.45
N ASP A 113 -4.15 0.93 -19.62
CA ASP A 113 -3.29 -0.23 -19.91
C ASP A 113 -1.79 0.09 -19.71
N ASP A 114 -1.46 1.32 -19.29
CA ASP A 114 -0.12 1.69 -18.87
C ASP A 114 0.03 1.41 -17.38
N ALA A 115 0.84 0.40 -17.06
CA ALA A 115 1.08 -0.01 -15.68
C ALA A 115 1.69 1.11 -14.82
N SER A 116 2.53 1.99 -15.38
CA SER A 116 3.12 3.11 -14.63
C SER A 116 2.07 4.16 -14.29
N ARG A 117 1.14 4.41 -15.21
CA ARG A 117 -0.03 5.26 -14.95
C ARG A 117 -0.98 4.65 -13.94
N LEU A 118 -1.22 3.33 -13.99
CA LEU A 118 -2.00 2.64 -12.96
C LEU A 118 -1.33 2.75 -11.59
N HIS A 119 0.00 2.55 -11.53
CA HIS A 119 0.78 2.72 -10.31
C HIS A 119 0.59 4.11 -9.71
N ALA A 120 0.82 5.16 -10.51
CA ALA A 120 0.60 6.55 -10.09
C ALA A 120 -0.85 6.81 -9.64
N THR A 121 -1.84 6.25 -10.37
CA THR A 121 -3.26 6.39 -10.03
C THR A 121 -3.59 5.77 -8.68
N TRP A 122 -3.07 4.57 -8.39
CA TRP A 122 -3.22 3.93 -7.08
C TRP A 122 -2.47 4.69 -5.99
N LEU A 123 -1.25 5.14 -6.28
CA LEU A 123 -0.39 5.87 -5.35
C LEU A 123 -1.03 7.17 -4.85
N THR A 124 -1.82 7.86 -5.69
CA THR A 124 -2.50 9.12 -5.35
C THR A 124 -3.99 8.95 -5.05
N SER A 125 -4.50 7.73 -4.84
CA SER A 125 -5.94 7.49 -4.70
C SER A 125 -6.44 7.56 -3.25
N ASP A 126 -7.24 8.59 -2.94
CA ASP A 126 -8.02 8.65 -1.69
C ASP A 126 -9.15 7.63 -1.65
N VAL A 127 -9.71 7.29 -2.81
CA VAL A 127 -10.80 6.31 -2.92
C VAL A 127 -10.30 4.94 -2.50
N ALA A 128 -9.17 4.47 -3.04
CA ALA A 128 -8.62 3.16 -2.68
C ALA A 128 -8.14 3.10 -1.22
N ALA A 129 -7.67 4.23 -0.67
CA ALA A 129 -7.25 4.34 0.73
C ALA A 129 -8.42 4.22 1.73
N ALA A 130 -9.64 4.49 1.29
CA ALA A 130 -10.85 4.39 2.13
C ALA A 130 -11.28 2.94 2.40
N PHE A 131 -10.85 1.98 1.58
CA PHE A 131 -11.26 0.58 1.69
C PHE A 131 -10.25 -0.22 2.47
N ASN A 132 -10.74 -1.16 3.29
CA ASN A 132 -9.89 -2.14 3.93
C ASN A 132 -9.44 -3.22 2.94
N GLU A 133 -8.27 -3.80 3.18
CA GLU A 133 -7.81 -4.98 2.44
C GLU A 133 -8.68 -6.19 2.76
N SER A 134 -9.12 -6.29 4.02
CA SER A 134 -9.95 -7.35 4.55
C SER A 134 -10.82 -6.83 5.70
N VAL A 135 -12.09 -7.20 5.69
CA VAL A 135 -13.06 -6.83 6.73
C VAL A 135 -12.68 -7.33 8.13
N TYR A 136 -11.85 -8.38 8.21
CA TYR A 136 -11.33 -8.93 9.46
C TYR A 136 -10.21 -8.05 10.06
N TYR A 137 -9.56 -7.23 9.24
CA TYR A 137 -8.45 -6.35 9.61
C TYR A 137 -8.76 -4.91 9.18
N PRO A 138 -9.70 -4.23 9.85
CA PRO A 138 -10.30 -3.01 9.35
C PRO A 138 -9.35 -1.81 9.36
N TYR A 139 -8.15 -1.90 9.93
CA TYR A 139 -7.12 -0.87 9.87
C TYR A 139 -6.16 -1.02 8.67
N THR A 140 -6.27 -2.11 7.90
CA THR A 140 -5.49 -2.32 6.67
C THR A 140 -6.06 -1.49 5.53
N SER A 141 -5.26 -1.17 4.52
CA SER A 141 -5.68 -0.33 3.39
C SER A 141 -5.53 -1.07 2.08
N LEU A 142 -6.59 -1.08 1.28
CA LEU A 142 -6.59 -1.73 -0.03
C LEU A 142 -5.58 -1.09 -0.98
N LYS A 143 -5.46 0.25 -0.94
CA LYS A 143 -4.43 1.00 -1.68
C LYS A 143 -3.05 0.40 -1.45
N TYR A 144 -2.68 0.28 -0.18
CA TYR A 144 -1.33 -0.16 0.19
C TYR A 144 -1.11 -1.65 -0.02
N HIS A 145 -2.14 -2.49 0.12
CA HIS A 145 -2.05 -3.89 -0.31
C HIS A 145 -1.69 -4.01 -1.79
N VAL A 146 -2.43 -3.31 -2.67
CA VAL A 146 -2.20 -3.37 -4.12
C VAL A 146 -0.83 -2.78 -4.50
N LEU A 147 -0.41 -1.68 -3.87
CA LEU A 147 0.91 -1.10 -4.10
C LEU A 147 2.05 -2.04 -3.66
N LEU A 148 1.90 -2.72 -2.51
CA LEU A 148 2.86 -3.73 -2.05
C LEU A 148 2.91 -4.94 -2.99
N ALA A 149 1.75 -5.46 -3.40
CA ALA A 149 1.68 -6.57 -4.37
C ALA A 149 2.36 -6.21 -5.70
N ALA A 150 2.17 -4.98 -6.18
CA ALA A 150 2.81 -4.52 -7.41
C ALA A 150 4.33 -4.36 -7.26
N ALA A 151 4.81 -3.86 -6.11
CA ALA A 151 6.24 -3.76 -5.84
C ALA A 151 6.91 -5.14 -5.78
N LEU A 152 6.30 -6.10 -5.07
CA LEU A 152 6.77 -7.47 -5.00
C LEU A 152 6.77 -8.12 -6.39
N LEU A 153 5.68 -8.01 -7.15
CA LEU A 153 5.60 -8.57 -8.50
C LEU A 153 6.67 -7.98 -9.41
N SER A 154 6.91 -6.67 -9.33
CA SER A 154 7.94 -5.99 -10.14
C SER A 154 9.33 -6.56 -9.86
N GLU A 155 9.69 -6.72 -8.59
CA GLU A 155 10.99 -7.28 -8.19
C GLU A 155 11.10 -8.78 -8.52
N TYR A 156 10.04 -9.55 -8.32
CA TYR A 156 10.00 -10.98 -8.64
C TYR A 156 10.06 -11.25 -10.15
N ARG A 157 9.52 -10.34 -10.98
CA ARG A 157 9.67 -10.37 -12.45
C ARG A 157 11.09 -10.00 -12.87
N ALA A 158 11.79 -9.16 -12.10
CA ALA A 158 13.20 -8.84 -12.31
C ALA A 158 14.15 -9.96 -11.84
N GLY A 159 13.62 -11.02 -11.23
CA GLY A 159 14.39 -12.20 -10.82
C GLY A 159 14.88 -12.16 -9.37
N HIS A 160 14.39 -11.21 -8.58
CA HIS A 160 14.73 -11.09 -7.16
C HIS A 160 13.78 -11.89 -6.27
N SER A 161 14.30 -12.47 -5.19
CA SER A 161 13.50 -13.06 -4.12
C SER A 161 13.22 -12.07 -3.00
N PHE A 162 12.27 -12.39 -2.11
CA PHE A 162 11.86 -11.49 -1.03
C PHE A 162 13.02 -11.08 -0.11
N ASP A 163 13.95 -12.00 0.17
CA ASP A 163 15.11 -11.79 1.06
C ASP A 163 16.19 -10.86 0.51
N GLU A 164 16.07 -10.50 -0.76
CA GLU A 164 16.90 -9.51 -1.44
C GLU A 164 16.29 -8.10 -1.37
N LEU A 165 15.06 -7.96 -0.85
CA LEU A 165 14.34 -6.69 -0.87
C LEU A 165 14.62 -5.82 0.34
N PHE A 166 14.57 -4.51 0.10
CA PHE A 166 14.76 -3.46 1.08
C PHE A 166 13.56 -2.53 1.11
N LEU A 167 13.23 -2.04 2.31
CA LEU A 167 12.52 -0.78 2.47
C LEU A 167 13.53 0.34 2.32
N THR A 168 13.28 1.26 1.41
CA THR A 168 14.08 2.47 1.23
C THR A 168 13.27 3.70 1.60
N VAL A 169 13.96 4.70 2.15
CA VAL A 169 13.36 5.98 2.53
C VAL A 169 14.06 7.11 1.79
N ARG A 170 13.27 8.05 1.31
CA ARG A 170 13.74 9.35 0.81
C ARG A 170 12.97 10.48 1.49
N PRO A 171 13.55 11.69 1.53
CA PRO A 171 12.79 12.90 1.86
C PRO A 171 11.52 12.99 1.03
N GLY A 172 10.45 13.46 1.64
CA GLY A 172 9.19 13.71 0.96
C GLY A 172 9.26 14.89 -0.03
N GLU A 173 8.25 14.99 -0.88
CA GLU A 173 8.07 16.13 -1.79
C GLU A 173 6.85 16.93 -1.35
N ALA A 174 7.03 18.23 -1.10
CA ALA A 174 5.95 19.09 -0.60
C ALA A 174 4.71 19.08 -1.50
N THR A 175 4.89 18.90 -2.81
CA THR A 175 3.82 18.81 -3.80
C THR A 175 2.98 17.55 -3.66
N ALA A 176 3.46 16.50 -2.98
CA ALA A 176 2.79 15.21 -2.89
C ALA A 176 1.44 15.25 -2.14
N ALA A 177 1.18 16.28 -1.33
CA ALA A 177 -0.07 16.39 -0.56
C ALA A 177 -1.32 16.47 -1.45
N ASP A 178 -1.25 17.29 -2.50
CA ASP A 178 -2.36 17.60 -3.41
C ASP A 178 -2.05 17.19 -4.86
N ALA A 179 -0.94 16.48 -5.06
CA ALA A 179 -0.48 16.07 -6.38
C ALA A 179 -1.38 15.00 -6.99
N GLY A 180 -1.79 15.23 -8.24
CA GLY A 180 -2.47 14.24 -9.06
C GLY A 180 -1.52 13.27 -9.76
N VAL A 181 -2.10 12.40 -10.59
CA VAL A 181 -1.41 11.34 -11.33
C VAL A 181 -0.23 11.85 -12.16
N GLU A 182 -0.37 12.97 -12.88
CA GLU A 182 0.72 13.50 -13.71
C GLU A 182 1.93 13.93 -12.89
N ALA A 183 1.71 14.56 -11.73
CA ALA A 183 2.81 14.96 -10.86
C ALA A 183 3.56 13.75 -10.29
N ALA A 184 2.85 12.64 -10.01
CA ALA A 184 3.50 11.38 -9.62
C ALA A 184 4.33 10.78 -10.76
N LEU A 185 3.86 10.89 -12.01
CA LEU A 185 4.58 10.39 -13.19
C LEU A 185 5.82 11.22 -13.53
N GLU A 186 5.77 12.53 -13.28
CA GLU A 186 6.87 13.47 -13.54
C GLU A 186 7.89 13.53 -12.39
N SER A 187 7.52 13.05 -11.20
CA SER A 187 8.37 13.09 -10.02
C SER A 187 9.62 12.22 -10.18
N GLY A 188 10.79 12.82 -9.92
CA GLY A 188 12.08 12.11 -9.95
C GLY A 188 12.32 11.18 -8.74
N VAL A 189 11.43 11.17 -7.74
CA VAL A 189 11.52 10.26 -6.58
C VAL A 189 10.52 9.12 -6.63
N VAL A 190 9.49 9.22 -7.49
CA VAL A 190 8.54 8.12 -7.73
C VAL A 190 9.15 7.16 -8.73
N SER A 191 9.49 5.96 -8.25
CA SER A 191 9.90 4.85 -9.11
C SER A 191 8.67 4.02 -9.45
N PRO A 192 8.32 3.86 -10.75
CA PRO A 192 7.21 3.02 -11.16
C PRO A 192 7.27 1.64 -10.50
N HIS A 193 6.12 1.22 -9.99
CA HIS A 193 5.87 -0.06 -9.30
C HIS A 193 6.56 -0.26 -7.96
N ARG A 194 7.69 0.39 -7.69
CA ARG A 194 8.49 0.22 -6.48
C ARG A 194 8.09 1.17 -5.36
N THR A 195 7.71 2.41 -5.69
CA THR A 195 7.26 3.39 -4.69
C THR A 195 5.90 2.99 -4.14
N VAL A 196 5.84 2.76 -2.83
CA VAL A 196 4.59 2.34 -2.14
C VAL A 196 3.96 3.47 -1.34
N LEU A 197 4.70 4.54 -1.05
CA LEU A 197 4.19 5.77 -0.44
C LEU A 197 4.92 6.97 -1.04
N TRP A 198 4.17 8.01 -1.41
CA TRP A 198 4.69 9.30 -1.83
C TRP A 198 3.95 10.37 -1.02
N SER A 199 4.69 11.12 -0.20
CA SER A 199 4.12 12.10 0.72
C SER A 199 5.06 13.29 0.95
N PRO A 200 4.56 14.40 1.52
CA PRO A 200 5.39 15.54 1.92
C PRO A 200 6.45 15.24 2.97
N LEU A 201 6.27 14.21 3.79
CA LEU A 201 7.23 13.86 4.84
C LEU A 201 8.31 12.91 4.33
N VAL A 202 7.88 11.81 3.70
CA VAL A 202 8.76 10.76 3.20
C VAL A 202 8.22 10.12 1.93
N THR A 203 9.12 9.60 1.11
CA THR A 203 8.80 8.68 0.02
C THR A 203 9.38 7.31 0.36
N LEU A 204 8.56 6.26 0.30
CA LEU A 204 8.95 4.89 0.62
C LEU A 204 8.85 4.01 -0.61
N ALA A 205 9.86 3.16 -0.83
CA ALA A 205 9.86 2.18 -1.89
C ALA A 205 10.36 0.81 -1.41
N VAL A 206 9.80 -0.26 -1.97
CA VAL A 206 10.29 -1.63 -1.83
C VAL A 206 11.11 -1.96 -3.06
N THR A 207 12.39 -2.30 -2.88
CA THR A 207 13.29 -2.59 -4.01
C THR A 207 14.47 -3.46 -3.62
N SER A 208 15.04 -4.18 -4.59
CA SER A 208 16.30 -4.92 -4.48
C SER A 208 17.56 -4.03 -4.52
N ASP A 209 17.44 -2.82 -5.06
CA ASP A 209 18.57 -1.89 -5.25
C ASP A 209 18.37 -0.62 -4.40
N PRO A 210 18.82 -0.60 -3.14
CA PRO A 210 18.67 0.58 -2.30
C PRO A 210 19.58 1.74 -2.73
N GLY A 211 20.64 1.51 -3.51
CA GLY A 211 21.68 2.51 -3.77
C GLY A 211 22.20 3.14 -2.47
N ASP A 212 22.40 4.47 -2.49
CA ASP A 212 22.87 5.24 -1.33
C ASP A 212 21.74 5.69 -0.37
N ARG A 213 20.51 5.22 -0.58
CA ARG A 213 19.34 5.65 0.23
C ARG A 213 19.37 4.98 1.60
N PRO A 214 18.87 5.66 2.66
CA PRO A 214 18.54 4.99 3.90
C PRO A 214 17.65 3.78 3.66
N ALA A 215 18.09 2.61 4.13
CA ALA A 215 17.43 1.36 3.80
C ALA A 215 17.53 0.32 4.90
N ALA A 216 16.58 -0.62 4.91
CA ALA A 216 16.57 -1.79 5.76
C ALA A 216 16.07 -3.00 4.98
N ARG A 217 16.77 -4.14 5.08
CA ARG A 217 16.29 -5.41 4.50
C ARG A 217 14.93 -5.79 5.08
N LEU A 218 14.03 -6.30 4.26
CA LEU A 218 12.70 -6.73 4.71
C LEU A 218 12.76 -7.95 5.63
N GLY A 219 13.69 -8.87 5.37
CA GLY A 219 13.85 -10.12 6.10
C GLY A 219 13.80 -11.32 5.14
N PRO A 220 13.96 -12.55 5.64
CA PRO A 220 14.03 -13.74 4.80
C PRO A 220 12.70 -14.12 4.13
N GLU A 221 11.57 -13.73 4.75
CA GLU A 221 10.23 -14.10 4.31
C GLU A 221 9.24 -12.96 4.60
N PRO A 222 8.13 -12.86 3.84
CA PRO A 222 7.07 -11.89 4.10
C PRO A 222 6.49 -12.03 5.50
N ALA A 223 6.49 -10.92 6.25
CA ALA A 223 5.95 -10.89 7.61
C ALA A 223 5.41 -9.51 7.97
N ARG A 224 4.51 -9.49 8.98
CA ARG A 224 4.02 -8.28 9.65
C ARG A 224 5.10 -7.67 10.55
N SER A 225 6.16 -7.16 9.93
CA SER A 225 7.38 -6.70 10.57
C SER A 225 7.71 -5.24 10.25
N PHE A 226 6.72 -4.40 9.88
CA PHE A 226 6.99 -3.01 9.50
C PHE A 226 7.82 -2.27 10.56
N ALA A 227 7.42 -2.34 11.83
CA ALA A 227 8.15 -1.74 12.95
C ALA A 227 9.62 -2.18 13.06
N ASP A 228 9.91 -3.44 12.74
CA ASP A 228 11.28 -3.96 12.73
C ASP A 228 12.08 -3.39 11.56
N GLY A 229 11.52 -3.42 10.35
CA GLY A 229 12.12 -2.78 9.17
C GLY A 229 12.39 -1.29 9.39
N TRP A 230 11.39 -0.56 9.88
CA TRP A 230 11.49 0.87 10.22
C TRP A 230 12.58 1.13 11.26
N SER A 231 12.69 0.27 12.27
CA SER A 231 13.68 0.45 13.34
C SER A 231 15.12 0.14 12.90
N ARG A 232 15.29 -0.63 11.83
CA ARG A 232 16.60 -1.00 11.26
C ARG A 232 17.07 -0.09 10.13
N LEU A 233 16.32 0.96 9.79
CA LEU A 233 16.76 1.95 8.81
C LEU A 233 18.12 2.54 9.20
N SER A 234 19.00 2.67 8.21
CA SER A 234 20.38 3.14 8.43
C SER A 234 20.48 4.61 8.83
N ASP A 235 19.41 5.39 8.69
CA ASP A 235 19.32 6.80 9.08
C ASP A 235 17.93 7.11 9.66
N GLN A 236 17.80 8.23 10.37
CA GLN A 236 16.53 8.68 10.94
C GLN A 236 15.63 9.29 9.86
N PRO A 237 14.43 8.73 9.63
CA PRO A 237 13.52 9.23 8.58
C PRO A 237 12.95 10.62 8.84
N PHE A 238 12.94 11.08 10.09
CA PHE A 238 12.36 12.34 10.52
C PHE A 238 13.30 13.09 11.47
N ASP A 239 13.24 14.41 11.46
CA ASP A 239 13.82 15.26 12.51
C ASP A 239 12.96 15.19 13.78
N THR A 240 13.22 14.19 14.62
CA THR A 240 12.49 13.97 15.88
C THR A 240 12.89 14.94 16.98
N ASP A 241 14.06 15.56 16.88
CA ASP A 241 14.57 16.51 17.89
C ASP A 241 13.91 17.88 17.73
N GLY A 242 13.62 18.28 16.48
CA GLY A 242 12.97 19.55 16.14
C GLY A 242 11.44 19.55 16.21
N SER A 243 10.78 18.39 16.32
CA SER A 243 9.30 18.32 16.25
C SER A 243 8.68 17.20 17.09
N ARG A 244 7.99 17.59 18.18
CA ARG A 244 7.23 16.64 19.03
C ARG A 244 6.25 15.78 18.23
N ALA A 245 5.60 16.37 17.22
CA ALA A 245 4.66 15.63 16.38
C ALA A 245 5.36 14.56 15.53
N LEU A 246 6.55 14.86 14.96
CA LEU A 246 7.34 13.87 14.22
C LEU A 246 7.94 12.80 15.15
N MET A 247 8.34 13.18 16.36
CA MET A 247 8.74 12.24 17.40
C MET A 247 7.61 11.24 17.71
N VAL A 248 6.37 11.73 17.83
CA VAL A 248 5.24 10.82 18.10
C VAL A 248 4.95 9.94 16.88
N LEU A 249 4.93 10.48 15.66
CA LEU A 249 4.79 9.68 14.43
C LEU A 249 5.81 8.54 14.39
N ASP A 250 7.10 8.85 14.58
CA ASP A 250 8.18 7.85 14.60
C ASP A 250 7.95 6.79 15.69
N SER A 251 7.57 7.21 16.89
CA SER A 251 7.32 6.30 18.01
C SER A 251 6.16 5.32 17.76
N GLN A 252 5.14 5.73 17.00
CA GLN A 252 4.02 4.87 16.62
C GLN A 252 4.41 3.91 15.50
N LEU A 253 5.15 4.38 14.49
CA LEU A 253 5.66 3.54 13.40
C LEU A 253 6.55 2.40 13.91
N ARG A 254 7.33 2.63 14.98
CA ARG A 254 8.12 1.59 15.67
C ARG A 254 7.29 0.56 16.44
N ARG A 255 5.96 0.66 16.44
CA ARG A 255 5.03 -0.29 17.09
C ARG A 255 4.13 -0.99 16.07
N LEU A 256 3.90 -0.38 14.92
CA LEU A 256 3.01 -0.91 13.89
C LEU A 256 3.65 -2.07 13.14
N ARG A 257 3.02 -3.23 13.22
CA ARG A 257 3.47 -4.46 12.57
C ARG A 257 2.99 -4.59 11.13
N SER A 258 1.74 -4.22 10.89
CA SER A 258 1.11 -4.30 9.57
C SER A 258 1.66 -3.20 8.67
N TRP A 259 2.14 -3.60 7.49
CA TRP A 259 2.69 -2.67 6.51
C TRP A 259 1.63 -1.72 5.96
N SER A 260 0.48 -2.21 5.48
CA SER A 260 -0.57 -1.34 4.95
C SER A 260 -1.13 -0.38 5.99
N THR A 261 -1.29 -0.81 7.24
CA THR A 261 -1.71 0.09 8.33
C THR A 261 -0.68 1.18 8.61
N ALA A 262 0.62 0.85 8.62
CA ALA A 262 1.67 1.82 8.86
C ALA A 262 1.79 2.85 7.74
N LEU A 263 1.75 2.42 6.48
CA LEU A 263 1.76 3.30 5.31
C LEU A 263 0.57 4.25 5.32
N GLN A 264 -0.62 3.73 5.61
CA GLN A 264 -1.83 4.53 5.73
C GLN A 264 -1.78 5.50 6.91
N TYR A 265 -1.18 5.10 8.04
CA TYR A 265 -1.01 5.98 9.20
C TYR A 265 -0.14 7.20 8.87
N ILE A 266 0.91 7.04 8.06
CA ILE A 266 1.75 8.17 7.60
C ILE A 266 0.92 9.14 6.75
N GLU A 267 0.16 8.62 5.78
CA GLU A 267 -0.70 9.44 4.90
C GLU A 267 -1.75 10.23 5.70
N GLU A 268 -2.45 9.57 6.64
CA GLU A 268 -3.42 10.22 7.51
C GLU A 268 -2.79 11.27 8.42
N PHE A 269 -1.60 10.99 8.94
CA PHE A 269 -0.86 11.93 9.78
C PHE A 269 -0.48 13.20 9.01
N VAL A 270 -0.06 13.05 7.75
CA VAL A 270 0.21 14.18 6.84
C VAL A 270 -1.05 15.01 6.63
N ALA A 271 -2.15 14.37 6.25
CA ALA A 271 -3.42 15.05 6.01
C ALA A 271 -3.89 15.80 7.27
N TRP A 272 -3.81 15.16 8.43
CA TRP A 272 -4.15 15.78 9.71
C TRP A 272 -3.27 17.00 10.03
N ARG A 273 -1.96 16.96 9.76
CA ARG A 273 -1.04 18.10 9.93
C ARG A 273 -1.30 19.24 8.95
N GLY A 274 -1.79 18.94 7.76
CA GLY A 274 -2.13 19.94 6.73
C GLY A 274 -3.43 20.70 7.00
N MET A 275 -4.27 20.24 7.95
CA MET A 275 -5.53 20.90 8.28
C MET A 275 -5.30 22.26 8.97
N PRO A 276 -6.00 23.35 8.56
CA PRO A 276 -5.83 24.69 9.12
C PRO A 276 -5.99 24.77 10.65
N ASP A 277 -6.85 23.92 11.22
CA ASP A 277 -7.13 23.86 12.66
C ASP A 277 -6.16 22.97 13.46
N ALA A 278 -5.24 22.24 12.83
CA ALA A 278 -4.28 21.38 13.55
C ALA A 278 -3.27 22.20 14.38
N GLY A 279 -3.05 23.48 14.02
CA GLY A 279 -2.27 24.43 14.81
C GLY A 279 -3.06 25.13 15.93
N ALA A 280 -4.40 25.09 15.89
CA ALA A 280 -5.30 25.73 16.86
C ALA A 280 -6.00 24.73 17.79
N ALA A 281 -6.03 23.43 17.41
CA ALA A 281 -6.47 22.31 18.24
C ALA A 281 -5.41 22.01 19.31
N ASP A 282 -5.34 22.94 20.25
CA ASP A 282 -5.02 22.82 21.66
C ASP A 282 -4.08 21.67 22.05
N VAL A 283 -2.89 22.11 22.47
CA VAL A 283 -1.87 21.38 23.25
C VAL A 283 -2.46 20.70 24.51
N ASN A 284 -3.73 20.95 24.86
CA ASN A 284 -4.47 20.30 25.94
C ASN A 284 -5.43 19.16 25.55
N ARG A 285 -5.65 18.84 24.26
CA ARG A 285 -6.25 17.53 23.95
C ARG A 285 -5.16 16.49 24.05
N GLY A 286 -5.08 15.85 25.21
CA GLY A 286 -4.40 14.57 25.35
C GLY A 286 -4.76 13.69 24.16
N TRP A 287 -3.74 13.02 23.63
CA TRP A 287 -3.93 11.88 22.75
C TRP A 287 -4.98 10.94 23.40
N PRO A 288 -5.92 10.38 22.63
CA PRO A 288 -6.66 9.23 23.12
C PRO A 288 -5.71 8.08 23.50
#